data_AF-A0A519SJ89-F1
#
_entry.id   AF-A0A519SJ89-F1
#
_cell.length_a   1.000
_cell.length_b   1.000
_cell.length_c   1.000
_cell.angle_alpha   90.00
_cell.angle_beta   90.00
_cell.angle_gamma   90.00
#
_symmetry.space_group_name_H-M   'P 1'
#
loop_
_entity.id
_entity.type
_entity.pdbx_description
1 polymer ?
#
loop_
_entity_poly.entity_id
_entity_poly.type
_entity_poly.pdbx_seq_one_letter_code
_entity_poly.pdbx_strand_id
1 'polypeptide(L)'
;MTRSFITQFAAFALASFAVLFGLKLAFGPAVVHPLAPYVLGGLLALTLATYWLTAHFVARSPDNFLGAYFGGVLLRLLLSLSIVLVYFYQGGAREGRGTWAFLGVFFLSYFLGAGFEIWAIFSNLRPFSKKQVPEA
;
A
#
# COMPACT_ATOMS: atom_id res chain seq x y z
N MET A 1 7.02 0.28 -16.55
CA MET A 1 6.26 -0.65 -15.68
C MET A 1 6.22 -2.01 -16.37
N THR A 2 6.72 -3.07 -15.73
CA THR A 2 6.77 -4.42 -16.32
C THR A 2 5.39 -5.08 -16.27
N ARG A 3 5.04 -5.82 -17.34
CA ARG A 3 3.74 -6.49 -17.45
C ARG A 3 3.47 -7.45 -16.29
N SER A 4 4.51 -8.15 -15.79
CA SER A 4 4.40 -9.06 -14.65
C SER A 4 3.98 -8.35 -13.35
N PHE A 5 4.53 -7.16 -13.10
CA PHE A 5 4.20 -6.36 -11.91
C PHE A 5 2.73 -5.96 -11.89
N ILE A 6 2.19 -5.52 -13.03
CA ILE A 6 0.77 -5.14 -13.14
C ILE A 6 -0.13 -6.35 -12.84
N THR A 7 0.17 -7.53 -13.39
CA THR A 7 -0.58 -8.75 -13.08
C THR A 7 -0.49 -9.15 -11.61
N GLN A 8 0.69 -9.06 -10.99
CA GLN A 8 0.88 -9.38 -9.58
C GLN A 8 0.16 -8.39 -8.67
N PHE A 9 0.25 -7.10 -8.98
CA PHE A 9 -0.46 -6.03 -8.28
C PHE A 9 -1.97 -6.18 -8.44
N ALA A 10 -2.46 -6.46 -9.64
CA ALA A 10 -3.89 -6.69 -9.89
C ALA A 10 -4.40 -7.93 -9.15
N ALA A 11 -3.64 -9.03 -9.13
CA ALA A 11 -3.98 -10.23 -8.37
C ALA A 11 -3.99 -9.94 -6.86
N PHE A 12 -3.02 -9.18 -6.36
CA PHE A 12 -2.95 -8.77 -4.97
C PHE A 12 -4.11 -7.85 -4.58
N ALA A 13 -4.44 -6.87 -5.43
CA ALA A 13 -5.58 -5.98 -5.23
C ALA A 13 -6.90 -6.77 -5.23
N LEU A 14 -7.11 -7.65 -6.21
CA LEU A 14 -8.29 -8.52 -6.28
C LEU A 14 -8.40 -9.43 -5.06
N ALA A 15 -7.31 -10.07 -4.64
CA ALA A 15 -7.31 -10.92 -3.46
C ALA A 15 -7.64 -10.10 -2.19
N SER A 16 -7.05 -8.92 -2.05
CA SER A 16 -7.30 -8.03 -0.91
C SER A 16 -8.75 -7.54 -0.86
N PHE A 17 -9.32 -7.15 -2.02
CA PHE A 17 -10.73 -6.80 -2.13
C PHE A 17 -11.65 -8.00 -1.88
N ALA A 18 -11.31 -9.19 -2.38
CA ALA A 18 -12.09 -10.41 -2.16
C ALA A 18 -12.14 -10.79 -0.68
N VAL A 19 -11.01 -10.71 0.03
CA VAL A 19 -10.95 -10.96 1.49
C VAL A 19 -11.76 -9.90 2.24
N LEU A 20 -11.64 -8.63 1.89
CA LEU A 20 -12.38 -7.54 2.54
C LEU A 20 -13.89 -7.66 2.31
N PHE A 21 -14.31 -8.02 1.10
CA PHE A 21 -15.72 -8.25 0.77
C PHE A 21 -16.26 -9.52 1.42
N GLY A 22 -15.46 -10.59 1.49
CA GLY A 22 -15.77 -11.82 2.20
C GLY A 22 -15.97 -11.58 3.71
N LEU A 23 -15.07 -10.82 4.34
CA LEU A 23 -15.24 -10.41 5.74
C LEU A 23 -16.48 -9.54 5.93
N LYS A 24 -16.76 -8.63 4.99
CA LYS A 24 -17.96 -7.76 5.06
C LYS A 24 -19.25 -8.59 4.98
N LEU A 25 -19.29 -9.62 4.13
CA LEU A 25 -20.42 -10.53 4.00
C LEU A 25 -20.59 -11.42 5.24
N ALA A 26 -19.49 -11.92 5.81
CA ALA A 26 -19.52 -12.85 6.94
C ALA A 26 -19.82 -12.17 8.30
N PHE A 27 -19.28 -10.98 8.53
CA PHE A 27 -19.32 -10.31 9.84
C PHE A 27 -20.12 -9.00 9.85
N GLY A 28 -20.56 -8.52 8.68
CA GLY A 28 -21.36 -7.32 8.55
C GLY A 28 -20.63 -6.02 8.95
N PRO A 29 -21.38 -4.90 9.04
CA PRO A 29 -20.82 -3.59 9.38
C PRO A 29 -20.32 -3.48 10.83
N ALA A 30 -20.57 -4.49 11.66
CA ALA A 30 -20.06 -4.55 13.02
C ALA A 30 -18.53 -4.81 13.08
N VAL A 31 -17.95 -5.42 12.05
CA VAL A 31 -16.53 -5.78 11.98
C VAL A 31 -15.83 -5.12 10.79
N VAL A 32 -16.54 -4.87 9.69
CA VAL A 32 -15.98 -4.18 8.51
C VAL A 32 -16.63 -2.82 8.34
N HIS A 33 -15.86 -1.77 8.59
CA HIS A 33 -16.34 -0.40 8.45
C HIS A 33 -16.80 -0.14 7.00
N PRO A 34 -17.92 0.58 6.75
CA PRO A 34 -18.37 0.90 5.39
C PRO A 34 -17.32 1.64 4.55
N LEU A 35 -16.40 2.37 5.20
CA LEU A 35 -15.28 3.08 4.57
C LEU A 35 -14.06 2.19 4.24
N ALA A 36 -14.03 0.95 4.74
CA ALA A 36 -12.96 -0.02 4.51
C ALA A 36 -12.51 -0.17 3.03
N PRO A 37 -13.42 -0.33 2.04
CA PRO A 37 -13.01 -0.46 0.64
C PRO A 37 -12.40 0.82 0.07
N TYR A 38 -12.78 2.01 0.56
CA TYR A 38 -12.17 3.28 0.15
C TYR A 38 -10.75 3.42 0.72
N VAL A 39 -10.52 2.99 1.96
CA VAL A 39 -9.18 2.97 2.57
C VAL A 39 -8.28 1.99 1.84
N LEU A 40 -8.76 0.77 1.60
CA LEU A 40 -8.01 -0.25 0.85
C LEU A 40 -7.68 0.24 -0.56
N GLY A 41 -8.68 0.77 -1.27
CA GLY A 41 -8.51 1.32 -2.61
C GLY A 41 -7.53 2.50 -2.64
N GLY A 42 -7.61 3.41 -1.66
CA GLY A 42 -6.70 4.54 -1.53
C GLY A 42 -5.26 4.09 -1.27
N LEU A 43 -5.04 3.12 -0.37
CA LEU A 43 -3.72 2.56 -0.10
C LEU A 43 -3.15 1.80 -1.30
N LEU A 44 -3.96 1.02 -2.02
CA LEU A 44 -3.54 0.34 -3.24
C LEU A 44 -3.18 1.34 -4.34
N ALA A 45 -4.02 2.35 -4.58
CA ALA A 45 -3.74 3.41 -5.55
C ALA A 45 -2.46 4.16 -5.19
N LEU A 46 -2.21 4.38 -3.89
CA LEU A 46 -0.98 4.98 -3.41
C LEU A 46 0.24 4.08 -3.67
N THR A 47 0.16 2.78 -3.37
CA THR A 47 1.23 1.82 -3.67
C THR A 47 1.54 1.79 -5.17
N LEU A 48 0.52 1.88 -6.02
CA LEU A 48 0.70 1.98 -7.46
C LEU A 48 1.39 3.30 -7.85
N ALA A 49 0.97 4.42 -7.24
CA ALA A 49 1.53 5.74 -7.50
C ALA A 49 2.98 5.84 -7.02
N THR A 50 3.31 5.35 -5.82
CA THR A 50 4.69 5.34 -5.31
C THR A 50 5.58 4.46 -6.18
N TYR A 51 5.13 3.26 -6.53
CA TYR A 51 5.89 2.41 -7.46
C TYR A 51 6.09 3.06 -8.83
N TRP A 52 5.05 3.71 -9.39
CA TRP A 52 5.17 4.43 -10.66
C TRP A 52 6.18 5.58 -10.55
N LEU A 53 6.14 6.34 -9.46
CA LEU A 53 7.08 7.41 -9.18
C LEU A 53 8.51 6.86 -9.07
N THR A 54 8.72 5.81 -8.27
CA THR A 54 10.02 5.15 -8.12
C THR A 54 10.54 4.64 -9.46
N ALA A 55 9.71 3.97 -10.26
CA ALA A 55 10.10 3.48 -11.58
C ALA A 55 10.46 4.63 -12.55
N HIS A 56 9.71 5.74 -12.51
CA HIS A 56 9.95 6.91 -13.35
C HIS A 56 11.24 7.66 -12.97
N PHE A 57 11.49 7.83 -11.67
CA PHE A 57 12.71 8.47 -11.16
C PHE A 57 13.95 7.61 -11.37
N VAL A 58 13.87 6.30 -11.13
CA VAL A 58 14.97 5.35 -11.35
C VAL A 58 15.34 5.24 -12.83
N ALA A 59 14.36 5.34 -13.74
CA ALA A 59 14.62 5.36 -15.17
C ALA A 59 15.39 6.61 -15.63
N ARG A 60 15.30 7.72 -14.90
CA ARG A 60 16.05 8.96 -15.20
C ARG A 60 17.39 9.06 -14.49
N SER A 61 17.51 8.57 -13.25
CA SER A 61 18.77 8.64 -12.50
C SER A 61 18.84 7.52 -11.45
N PRO A 62 19.72 6.51 -11.62
CA PRO A 62 19.86 5.41 -10.66
C PRO A 62 20.35 5.86 -9.28
N ASP A 63 21.04 7.00 -9.18
CA ASP A 63 21.51 7.56 -7.90
C ASP A 63 20.39 8.11 -7.01
N ASN A 64 19.22 8.43 -7.58
CA ASN A 64 18.07 8.95 -6.84
C ASN A 64 17.12 7.86 -6.30
N PHE A 65 17.51 6.58 -6.41
CA PHE A 65 16.71 5.46 -5.91
C PHE A 65 16.31 5.64 -4.43
N LEU A 66 17.27 6.04 -3.59
CA LEU A 66 17.04 6.22 -2.16
C LEU A 66 16.03 7.36 -1.89
N GLY A 67 16.14 8.47 -2.63
CA GLY A 67 15.21 9.60 -2.51
C GLY A 67 13.80 9.27 -2.99
N ALA A 68 13.64 8.44 -4.02
CA ALA A 68 12.34 7.97 -4.46
C ALA A 68 11.70 6.98 -3.46
N TYR A 69 12.50 6.17 -2.77
CA TYR A 69 12.06 5.28 -1.70
C TYR A 69 11.64 6.05 -0.43
N PHE A 70 12.58 6.82 0.15
CA PHE A 70 12.36 8.19 0.64
C PHE A 70 10.92 8.70 0.56
N GLY A 71 10.67 9.33 -0.58
CA GLY A 71 9.42 9.99 -0.91
C GLY A 71 8.24 9.04 -0.90
N GLY A 72 8.39 7.79 -1.36
CA GLY A 72 7.31 6.81 -1.33
C GLY A 72 6.84 6.48 0.08
N VAL A 73 7.78 6.18 0.99
CA VAL A 73 7.50 5.93 2.40
C VAL A 73 6.92 7.16 3.08
N LEU A 74 7.46 8.35 2.80
CA LEU A 74 6.95 9.61 3.35
C LEU A 74 5.54 9.93 2.88
N LEU A 75 5.28 9.82 1.57
CA LEU A 75 3.96 10.06 0.97
C LEU A 75 2.93 9.09 1.55
N ARG A 76 3.35 7.85 1.75
CA ARG A 76 2.55 6.82 2.40
C ARG A 76 2.23 7.13 3.84
N LEU A 77 3.22 7.53 4.65
CA LEU A 77 3.01 7.91 6.04
C LEU A 77 2.07 9.12 6.14
N LEU A 78 2.29 10.14 5.30
CA LEU A 78 1.43 11.33 5.25
C LEU A 78 0.00 10.97 4.85
N LEU A 79 -0.21 10.16 3.81
CA LEU A 79 -1.55 9.78 3.38
C LEU A 79 -2.25 8.89 4.43
N SER A 80 -1.50 7.95 5.02
CA SER A 80 -1.97 7.10 6.11
C SER A 80 -2.44 7.95 7.29
N LEU A 81 -1.63 8.95 7.67
CA LEU A 81 -1.97 9.91 8.71
C LEU A 81 -3.19 10.76 8.33
N SER A 82 -3.27 11.26 7.09
CA SER A 82 -4.42 12.02 6.60
C SER A 82 -5.71 11.20 6.64
N ILE A 83 -5.68 9.93 6.23
CA ILE A 83 -6.84 9.03 6.26
C ILE A 83 -7.34 8.85 7.70
N VAL A 84 -6.43 8.63 8.65
CA VAL A 84 -6.76 8.53 10.07
C VAL A 84 -7.32 9.86 10.59
N LEU A 85 -6.67 10.98 10.30
CA LEU A 85 -7.14 12.31 10.72
C LEU A 85 -8.54 12.62 10.19
N VAL A 86 -8.79 12.38 8.90
CA VAL A 86 -10.10 12.60 8.27
C VAL A 86 -11.16 11.72 8.94
N TYR A 87 -10.84 10.46 9.24
CA TYR A 87 -11.75 9.56 9.95
C TYR A 87 -12.08 10.07 11.36
N PHE A 88 -11.07 10.50 12.12
CA PHE A 88 -11.29 11.11 13.44
C PHE A 88 -12.10 12.41 13.36
N TYR A 89 -11.84 13.25 12.34
CA TYR A 89 -12.52 14.53 12.13
C TYR A 89 -13.98 14.37 11.72
N GLN A 90 -14.33 13.34 10.95
CA GLN A 90 -15.71 13.03 10.57
C GLN A 90 -16.56 12.46 11.73
N GLY A 91 -15.99 12.33 12.93
CA GLY A 91 -16.70 11.84 14.10
C GLY A 91 -16.47 10.37 14.41
N GLY A 92 -15.54 9.70 13.72
CA GLY A 92 -15.16 8.30 14.00
C GLY A 92 -14.67 8.07 15.43
N ALA A 93 -14.26 9.13 16.14
CA ALA A 93 -13.91 9.09 17.57
C ALA A 93 -15.11 8.80 18.49
N ARG A 94 -16.34 9.10 18.04
CA ARG A 94 -17.58 8.90 18.82
C ARG A 94 -18.27 7.56 18.54
N GLU A 95 -17.77 6.81 17.57
CA GLU A 95 -18.40 5.59 17.05
C GLU A 95 -18.06 4.32 17.85
N GLY A 96 -17.13 4.41 18.80
CA GLY A 96 -16.79 3.35 19.75
C GLY A 96 -16.26 2.08 19.07
N ARG A 97 -17.15 1.11 18.79
CA ARG A 97 -16.79 -0.15 18.11
C ARG A 97 -16.42 0.05 16.63
N GLY A 98 -16.99 1.04 15.95
CA GLY A 98 -16.67 1.35 14.55
C GLY A 98 -15.21 1.77 14.35
N THR A 99 -14.65 2.46 15.34
CA THR A 99 -13.25 2.91 15.36
C THR A 99 -12.27 1.74 15.35
N TRP A 100 -12.54 0.69 16.13
CA TRP A 100 -11.69 -0.51 16.19
C TRP A 100 -11.74 -1.32 14.90
N ALA A 101 -12.93 -1.45 14.30
CA ALA A 101 -13.11 -2.07 12.99
C ALA A 101 -12.33 -1.30 11.89
N PHE A 102 -12.39 0.03 11.92
CA PHE A 102 -11.65 0.89 11.00
C PHE A 102 -10.14 0.74 11.20
N LEU A 103 -9.64 0.86 12.43
CA LEU A 103 -8.21 0.70 12.73
C LEU A 103 -7.70 -0.68 12.32
N GLY A 104 -8.46 -1.75 12.58
CA GLY A 104 -8.08 -3.12 12.21
C GLY A 104 -7.88 -3.27 10.71
N VAL A 105 -8.88 -2.85 9.91
CA VAL A 105 -8.77 -2.88 8.44
C VAL A 105 -7.64 -1.98 7.96
N PHE A 106 -7.51 -0.77 8.53
CA PHE A 106 -6.48 0.18 8.15
C PHE A 106 -5.08 -0.39 8.36
N PHE A 107 -4.79 -0.93 9.55
CA PHE A 107 -3.48 -1.52 9.85
C PHE A 107 -3.20 -2.73 8.97
N LEU A 108 -4.18 -3.63 8.78
CA LEU A 108 -4.00 -4.81 7.94
C LEU A 108 -3.69 -4.41 6.48
N SER A 109 -4.47 -3.47 5.95
CA SER A 109 -4.29 -2.93 4.60
C SER A 109 -2.96 -2.20 4.44
N TYR A 110 -2.56 -1.45 5.47
CA TYR A 110 -1.25 -0.82 5.53
C TYR A 110 -0.15 -1.87 5.48
N PHE A 111 -0.13 -2.86 6.39
CA PHE A 111 0.91 -3.90 6.39
C PHE A 111 0.98 -4.66 5.05
N LEU A 112 -0.17 -4.99 4.47
CA LEU A 112 -0.29 -5.60 3.15
C LEU A 112 0.38 -4.73 2.07
N GLY A 113 0.02 -3.45 2.00
CA GLY A 113 0.64 -2.52 1.04
C GLY A 113 2.14 -2.30 1.31
N ALA A 114 2.59 -2.31 2.57
CA ALA A 114 4.02 -2.15 2.93
C ALA A 114 4.82 -3.36 2.51
N GLY A 115 4.33 -4.55 2.84
CA GLY A 115 4.95 -5.80 2.44
C GLY A 115 5.09 -5.89 0.93
N PHE A 116 4.03 -5.55 0.19
CA PHE A 116 4.06 -5.57 -1.28
C PHE A 116 5.05 -4.55 -1.85
N GLU A 117 5.09 -3.33 -1.33
CA GLU A 117 6.01 -2.29 -1.77
C GLU A 117 7.48 -2.69 -1.55
N ILE A 118 7.81 -3.19 -0.35
CA ILE A 118 9.14 -3.72 -0.03
C ILE A 118 9.49 -4.88 -0.97
N TRP A 119 8.60 -5.85 -1.15
CA TRP A 119 8.83 -7.00 -2.02
C TRP A 119 9.04 -6.61 -3.48
N ALA A 120 8.23 -5.69 -4.00
CA ALA A 120 8.32 -5.18 -5.37
C ALA A 120 9.66 -4.48 -5.62
N ILE A 121 10.11 -3.70 -4.63
CA ILE A 121 11.40 -3.03 -4.67
C ILE A 121 12.54 -4.04 -4.62
N PHE A 122 12.54 -5.00 -3.69
CA PHE A 122 13.56 -6.05 -3.62
C PHE A 122 13.67 -6.85 -4.92
N SER A 123 12.52 -7.17 -5.53
CA SER A 123 12.46 -7.88 -6.81
C SER A 123 13.05 -7.07 -7.96
N ASN A 124 12.85 -5.74 -7.95
CA ASN A 124 13.45 -4.82 -8.92
C ASN A 124 14.92 -4.47 -8.64
N LEU A 125 15.40 -4.60 -7.40
CA LEU A 125 16.80 -4.38 -7.00
C LEU A 125 17.70 -5.61 -7.23
N ARG A 126 17.11 -6.82 -7.29
CA ARG A 126 17.83 -8.08 -7.54
C ARG A 126 18.74 -8.07 -8.80
N PRO A 127 18.38 -7.40 -9.92
CA PRO A 127 19.26 -7.23 -11.08
C PRO A 127 20.40 -6.23 -10.85
N PHE A 128 20.22 -5.21 -9.99
CA PHE A 128 21.23 -4.19 -9.73
C PHE A 128 22.36 -4.71 -8.84
N SER A 129 22.06 -5.57 -7.86
CA SER A 129 23.08 -6.21 -7.01
C SER A 129 23.98 -7.19 -7.78
N LYS A 130 23.46 -7.86 -8.82
CA LYS A 130 24.28 -8.73 -9.69
C LYS A 130 25.31 -7.97 -10.52
N LYS A 131 25.15 -6.66 -10.74
CA LYS A 131 26.09 -5.83 -11.51
C LYS A 131 27.26 -5.31 -10.67
N GLN A 132 27.24 -5.52 -9.36
CA GLN A 132 28.27 -5.04 -8.41
C GLN A 132 29.16 -6.15 -7.84
N VAL A 133 29.03 -7.40 -8.29
CA VAL A 133 30.05 -8.42 -8.03
C VAL A 133 31.01 -8.39 -9.22
N PRO A 134 32.25 -7.88 -9.07
CA PRO A 134 33.28 -8.16 -10.05
C PRO A 134 33.42 -9.69 -10.08
N GLU A 135 33.30 -10.31 -11.26
CA GLU A 135 33.76 -11.68 -11.43
C GLU A 135 35.23 -11.70 -11.00
N ALA A 136 35.51 -12.42 -9.92
CA ALA A 136 36.84 -12.67 -9.39
C ALA A 136 37.49 -13.82 -10.18
#